data_AF-A0A192A6X8-F1
#
_entry.id   AF-A0A192A6X8-F1
#
_cell.length_a   1.000
_cell.length_b   1.000
_cell.length_c   1.000
_cell.angle_alpha   90.00
_cell.angle_beta   90.00
_cell.angle_gamma   90.00
#
_symmetry.space_group_name_H-M   'P 1'
#
loop_
_entity.id
_entity.type
_entity.pdbx_description
1 polymer ?
#
loop_
_entity_poly.entity_id
_entity_poly.type
_entity_poly.pdbx_seq_one_letter_code
_entity_poly.pdbx_strand_id
1 'polypeptide(L)'
;MLLHYETVADAQAAAFQLERLGGTACRLLEQCVGAQELKRTKVSQTALRLSDAGFLFIRESGNLWRQEIALLPSLAGEEALDALAQMQANKRAIVGTDEKDHQ
;
A
#
# COMPACT_ATOMS: atom_id res chain seq x y z
N MET A 1 7.12 14.36 -4.39
CA MET A 1 8.58 14.26 -4.17
C MET A 1 8.80 12.92 -3.49
N LEU A 2 9.64 12.05 -4.06
CA LEU A 2 9.94 10.75 -3.46
C LEU A 2 11.01 10.93 -2.38
N LEU A 3 10.86 10.22 -1.28
CA LEU A 3 11.70 10.24 -0.10
C LEU A 3 12.33 8.86 0.16
N HIS A 4 11.63 7.76 -0.18
CA HIS A 4 12.15 6.40 -0.11
C HIS A 4 12.73 5.93 -1.44
N TYR A 5 11.96 6.03 -2.53
CA TYR A 5 12.42 5.60 -3.85
C TYR A 5 13.25 6.68 -4.53
N GLU A 6 14.35 6.28 -5.17
CA GLU A 6 15.25 7.21 -5.86
C GLU A 6 14.62 7.73 -7.17
N THR A 7 13.80 6.90 -7.83
CA THR A 7 13.16 7.26 -9.09
C THR A 7 11.67 6.93 -9.12
N VAL A 8 10.95 7.62 -10.03
CA VAL A 8 9.53 7.32 -10.30
C VAL A 8 9.34 5.90 -10.83
N ALA A 9 10.31 5.37 -11.59
CA ALA A 9 10.25 4.00 -12.08
C ALA A 9 10.31 2.98 -10.94
N ASP A 10 11.12 3.24 -9.91
CA ASP A 10 11.21 2.36 -8.73
C ASP A 10 9.90 2.38 -7.93
N ALA A 11 9.32 3.57 -7.72
CA ALA A 11 8.01 3.71 -7.08
C ALA A 11 6.89 3.01 -7.86
N GLN A 12 6.92 3.07 -9.19
CA GLN A 12 5.98 2.34 -10.05
C GLN A 12 6.19 0.83 -10.00
N ALA A 13 7.44 0.36 -9.99
CA ALA A 13 7.75 -1.06 -9.83
C ALA A 13 7.22 -1.59 -8.49
N ALA A 14 7.39 -0.82 -7.41
CA ALA A 14 6.82 -1.13 -6.12
C ALA A 14 5.28 -1.10 -6.12
N ALA A 15 4.66 -0.13 -6.79
CA ALA A 15 3.21 -0.08 -7.00
C ALA A 15 2.69 -1.33 -7.73
N PHE A 16 3.40 -1.81 -8.76
CA PHE A 16 3.06 -3.07 -9.42
C PHE A 16 3.18 -4.28 -8.49
N GLN A 17 4.20 -4.31 -7.63
CA GLN A 17 4.31 -5.37 -6.62
C GLN A 17 3.13 -5.32 -5.63
N LEU A 18 2.76 -4.13 -5.18
CA LEU A 18 1.60 -3.91 -4.30
C LEU A 18 0.28 -4.35 -4.98
N GLU A 19 0.07 -3.99 -6.24
CA GLU A 19 -1.10 -4.42 -7.01
C GLU A 19 -1.18 -5.95 -7.12
N ARG A 20 -0.04 -6.63 -7.31
CA ARG A 20 0.05 -8.10 -7.38
C ARG A 20 -0.24 -8.79 -6.05
N LEU A 21 -0.06 -8.12 -4.91
CA LEU A 21 -0.49 -8.64 -3.60
C LEU A 21 -2.02 -8.63 -3.46
N GLY A 22 -2.74 -7.88 -4.31
CA GLY A 22 -4.18 -7.89 -4.46
C GLY A 22 -4.91 -6.79 -3.67
N GLY A 23 -6.16 -6.53 -4.05
CA GLY A 23 -6.94 -5.39 -3.53
C GLY A 23 -7.13 -5.37 -2.00
N THR A 24 -7.15 -6.52 -1.33
CA THR A 24 -7.20 -6.58 0.13
C THR A 24 -5.91 -6.07 0.77
N ALA A 25 -4.75 -6.31 0.15
CA ALA A 25 -3.47 -5.80 0.61
C ALA A 25 -3.40 -4.28 0.43
N CYS A 26 -3.79 -3.78 -0.75
CA CYS A 26 -3.88 -2.33 -1.00
C CYS A 26 -4.78 -1.64 0.03
N ARG A 27 -5.99 -2.17 0.25
CA ARG A 27 -6.94 -1.58 1.20
C ARG A 27 -6.44 -1.60 2.64
N LEU A 28 -5.74 -2.66 3.05
CA LEU A 28 -5.15 -2.72 4.39
C LEU A 28 -4.04 -1.67 4.54
N LEU A 29 -3.19 -1.52 3.53
CA LEU A 29 -2.12 -0.53 3.52
C LEU A 29 -2.70 0.90 3.52
N GLU A 30 -3.74 1.18 2.72
CA GLU A 30 -4.45 2.48 2.70
C GLU A 30 -4.98 2.86 4.09
N GLN A 31 -5.62 1.90 4.78
CA GLN A 31 -6.07 2.12 6.15
C GLN A 31 -4.90 2.41 7.10
N CYS A 32 -3.77 1.75 6.89
CA CYS A 32 -2.58 1.91 7.72
C CYS A 32 -1.92 3.27 7.52
N VAL A 33 -1.81 3.72 6.27
CA VAL A 33 -1.33 5.07 5.91
C VAL A 33 -2.26 6.15 6.46
N GLY A 34 -3.57 5.99 6.28
CA GLY A 34 -4.54 6.96 6.78
C GLY A 34 -4.58 7.08 8.31
N ALA A 35 -4.40 5.97 9.03
CA ALA A 35 -4.38 5.97 10.48
C ALA A 35 -2.99 6.25 11.08
N GLN A 36 -1.92 6.14 10.28
CA GLN A 36 -0.49 6.10 10.68
C GLN A 36 -0.11 4.95 11.64
N GLU A 37 -1.08 4.41 12.38
CA GLU A 37 -0.94 3.23 13.21
C GLU A 37 -2.30 2.51 13.31
N LEU A 38 -2.33 1.23 12.93
CA LEU A 38 -3.51 0.37 13.13
C LEU A 38 -3.26 -0.64 14.23
N LYS A 39 -4.03 -0.52 15.32
CA LYS A 39 -4.02 -1.49 16.41
C LYS A 39 -4.90 -2.69 16.10
N ARG A 40 -4.39 -3.89 16.34
CA ARG A 40 -5.04 -5.18 16.12
C ARG A 40 -4.78 -6.12 17.29
N THR A 41 -5.68 -7.09 17.45
CA THR A 41 -5.52 -8.20 18.41
C THR A 41 -4.74 -9.39 17.83
N LYS A 42 -4.62 -9.47 16.50
CA LYS A 42 -3.92 -10.53 15.77
C LYS A 42 -3.35 -10.01 14.45
N VAL A 43 -2.19 -10.54 14.05
CA VAL A 43 -1.57 -10.32 12.74
C VAL A 43 -2.34 -11.12 11.69
N SER A 44 -2.77 -10.47 10.61
CA SER A 44 -3.38 -11.13 9.46
C SER A 44 -2.32 -11.62 8.47
N GLN A 45 -2.64 -12.64 7.68
CA GLN A 45 -1.73 -13.13 6.64
C GLN A 45 -1.43 -12.04 5.59
N THR A 46 -2.39 -11.16 5.32
CA THR A 46 -2.20 -10.00 4.44
C THR A 46 -1.20 -9.00 5.03
N ALA A 47 -1.25 -8.75 6.34
CA ALA A 47 -0.29 -7.88 7.02
C ALA A 47 1.14 -8.45 6.95
N LEU A 48 1.29 -9.77 7.14
CA LEU A 48 2.58 -10.45 6.97
C LEU A 48 3.12 -10.28 5.55
N ARG A 49 2.32 -10.55 4.53
CA ARG A 49 2.75 -10.40 3.11
C ARG A 49 3.17 -8.97 2.77
N LEU A 50 2.45 -7.97 3.29
CA LEU A 50 2.83 -6.57 3.11
C LEU A 50 4.14 -6.24 3.85
N SER A 51 4.35 -6.82 5.02
CA SER A 51 5.58 -6.63 5.79
C SER A 51 6.78 -7.31 5.13
N ASP A 52 6.60 -8.53 4.64
CA ASP A 52 7.61 -9.28 3.87
C ASP A 52 8.01 -8.52 2.59
N ALA A 53 7.06 -7.81 1.97
CA ALA A 53 7.30 -6.94 0.81
C ALA A 53 7.86 -5.55 1.19
N GLY A 54 8.03 -5.24 2.47
CA GLY A 54 8.59 -3.97 2.95
C GLY A 54 7.61 -2.80 2.98
N PHE A 55 6.31 -3.02 2.74
CA PHE A 55 5.29 -1.96 2.69
C PHE A 55 4.71 -1.57 4.05
N LEU A 56 4.84 -2.43 5.07
CA LEU A 56 4.43 -2.08 6.43
C LEU A 56 5.33 -2.74 7.47
N PHE A 57 5.33 -2.18 8.68
CA PHE A 57 5.96 -2.75 9.85
C PHE A 57 4.92 -3.35 10.79
N ILE A 58 5.25 -4.52 11.34
CA ILE A 58 4.46 -5.16 12.39
C ILE A 58 5.24 -5.02 13.68
N ARG A 59 4.64 -4.40 14.69
CA ARG A 59 5.18 -4.32 16.04
C ARG A 59 4.30 -5.12 16.99
N GLU A 60 4.89 -6.12 17.60
CA GLU A 60 4.25 -6.88 18.68
C GLU A 60 4.68 -6.29 20.01
N SER A 61 3.69 -5.96 20.84
CA SER A 61 3.85 -5.34 22.14
C SER A 61 2.97 -6.06 23.16
N GLY A 62 3.15 -5.73 24.44
CA GLY A 62 2.31 -6.24 25.52
C GLY A 62 2.98 -7.35 26.31
N ASN A 63 2.17 -8.15 26.99
CA ASN A 63 2.63 -9.20 27.90
C ASN A 63 1.94 -10.54 27.59
N LEU A 64 2.29 -11.58 28.36
CA LEU A 64 1.74 -12.94 28.21
C LEU A 64 0.21 -13.01 28.30
N TRP A 65 -0.45 -11.98 28.86
CA TRP A 65 -1.89 -11.95 29.10
C TRP A 65 -2.64 -11.03 28.13
N ARG A 66 -1.96 -10.05 27.54
CA ARG A 66 -2.50 -9.12 26.54
C ARG A 66 -1.43 -8.81 25.51
N GLN A 67 -1.57 -9.41 24.34
CA GLN A 67 -0.81 -9.03 23.15
C GLN A 67 -1.47 -7.85 22.47
N GLU A 68 -0.65 -6.89 22.07
CA GLU A 68 -1.03 -5.74 21.28
C GLU A 68 -0.20 -5.73 20.00
N ILE A 69 -0.87 -5.67 18.85
CA ILE A 69 -0.20 -5.62 17.55
C ILE A 69 -0.47 -4.26 16.94
N ALA A 70 0.59 -3.56 16.60
CA ALA A 70 0.53 -2.33 15.84
C ALA A 70 1.05 -2.57 14.43
N LEU A 71 0.26 -2.18 13.44
CA LEU A 71 0.67 -2.10 12.04
C LEU A 71 1.02 -0.65 11.76
N LEU A 72 2.20 -0.39 11.22
CA LEU A 72 2.64 0.95 10.83
C LEU A 72 2.98 0.94 9.34
N PRO A 73 2.59 1.96 8.57
CA PRO A 73 3.03 2.07 7.20
C PRO A 73 4.55 2.26 7.14
N SER A 74 5.18 1.78 6.08
CA SER A 74 6.53 2.21 5.73
C SER A 74 6.44 3.35 4.71
N LEU A 75 7.49 4.16 4.65
CA LEU A 75 7.61 5.20 3.62
C LEU A 75 7.56 4.61 2.20
N ALA A 76 8.15 3.42 2.03
CA ALA A 76 8.08 2.64 0.81
C ALA A 76 6.65 2.25 0.44
N GLY A 77 5.81 1.91 1.42
CA GLY A 77 4.40 1.58 1.25
C GLY A 77 3.54 2.78 0.91
N GLU A 78 3.80 3.93 1.55
CA GLU A 78 3.13 5.19 1.23
C GLU A 78 3.38 5.61 -0.22
N GLU A 79 4.65 5.64 -0.64
CA GLU A 79 5.00 6.04 -2.00
C GLU A 79 4.52 5.04 -3.06
N ALA A 80 4.51 3.74 -2.74
CA ALA A 80 3.96 2.72 -3.63
C ALA A 80 2.44 2.87 -3.80
N LEU A 81 1.70 3.24 -2.76
CA LEU A 81 0.26 3.54 -2.86
C LEU A 81 -0.01 4.78 -3.71
N ASP A 82 0.76 5.85 -3.52
CA ASP A 82 0.64 7.06 -4.31
C ASP A 82 0.93 6.81 -5.79
N ALA A 83 1.99 6.05 -6.09
CA ALA A 83 2.32 5.64 -7.45
C ALA A 83 1.21 4.76 -8.05
N LEU A 84 0.64 3.82 -7.27
CA LEU A 84 -0.47 2.98 -7.71
C LEU A 84 -1.71 3.81 -8.07
N ALA A 85 -2.06 4.80 -7.23
CA ALA A 85 -3.18 5.71 -7.48
C ALA A 85 -2.98 6.52 -8.77
N GLN A 86 -1.77 7.04 -9.00
CA GLN A 86 -1.43 7.77 -10.23
C GLN A 86 -1.53 6.87 -11.47
N MET A 87 -1.03 5.63 -11.40
CA MET A 87 -1.11 4.68 -12.49
C MET A 87 -2.56 4.33 -12.85
N GLN A 88 -3.42 4.14 -11.84
CA GLN A 88 -4.84 3.86 -12.04
C GLN A 88 -5.60 5.07 -12.61
N ALA A 89 -5.27 6.29 -12.17
CA ALA A 89 -5.83 7.52 -12.72
C ALA A 89 -5.47 7.68 -14.21
N ASN A 90 -4.18 7.48 -14.55
CA ASN A 90 -3.71 7.54 -15.94
C ASN A 90 -4.40 6.49 -16.83
N LYS A 91 -4.57 5.26 -16.33
CA LYS A 91 -5.28 4.20 -17.07
C LYS A 91 -6.74 4.59 -17.38
N ARG A 92 -7.43 5.23 -16.43
CA ARG A 92 -8.81 5.72 -16.63
C ARG A 92 -8.89 6.86 -17.65
N ALA A 93 -7.93 7.78 -17.63
CA ALA A 93 -7.88 8.88 -18.59
C ALA A 93 -7.71 8.39 -20.03
N ILE A 94 -6.87 7.37 -20.25
CA ILE A 94 -6.66 6.78 -21.56
C ILE A 94 -7.94 6.10 -22.08
N VAL A 95 -8.62 5.31 -21.23
CA VAL A 95 -9.87 4.61 -21.63
C VAL A 95 -11.01 5.59 -21.90
N GLY A 96 -11.10 6.71 -21.19
CA GLY A 96 -12.16 7.72 -21.38
C GLY A 96 -12.01 8.61 -22.62
N THR A 97 -10.89 8.50 -23.36
CA THR A 97 -10.63 9.33 -24.55
C THR A 97 -11.10 8.65 -25.84
N ASP A 98 -11.31 7.32 -25.83
CA ASP A 98 -11.72 6.55 -27.01
C ASP A 98 -13.21 6.71 -27.38
N GLU A 99 -14.06 7.23 -26.48
CA GLU A 99 -15.51 7.34 -26.71
C GLU A 99 -15.97 8.67 -27.36
N LYS A 100 -15.06 9.60 -27.72
CA LYS A 100 -15.43 10.93 -28.24
C LYS A 100 -15.19 11.20 -29.73
N ASP A 101 -14.77 10.20 -30.51
CA ASP A 101 -14.47 10.39 -31.94
C ASP A 101 -15.48 9.77 -32.93
N HIS A 102 -16.69 9.41 -32.47
CA HIS A 102 -17.75 8.90 -33.37
C HIS A 102 -19.13 9.51 -33.08
N GLN A 103 -19.27 10.83 -33.21
CA GLN A 103 -20.56 11.48 -33.53
C GLN A 103 -20.38 12.72 -34.39
#